data_AF-A0A0A9BIZ8-F1
#
_entry.id   AF-A0A0A9BIZ8-F1
#
_cell.length_a   1.000
_cell.length_b   1.000
_cell.length_c   1.000
_cell.angle_alpha   90.00
_cell.angle_beta   90.00
_cell.angle_gamma   90.00
#
_symmetry.space_group_name_H-M   'P 1'
#
loop_
_entity.id
_entity.type
_entity.pdbx_description
1 polymer ?
#
loop_
_entity_poly.entity_id
_entity_poly.type
_entity_poly.pdbx_seq_one_letter_code
_entity_poly.pdbx_strand_id
1 'polypeptide(L)' 'MLKPKDGYAIFQAAQKIAPNIIMFLPRTTEMSQVEELSWLSCPPLDFESEENYINHRLKGITAYFGKAATSPSALSKLG' A
#
# COMPACT_ATOMS: atom_id res chain seq x y z
N MET A 1 0.68 21.34 14.53
CA MET A 1 0.39 19.99 13.98
C MET A 1 0.25 20.11 12.47
N LEU A 2 0.71 19.11 11.72
CA LEU A 2 0.47 19.04 10.28
C LEU A 2 -1.04 18.91 10.03
N LYS A 3 -1.56 19.65 9.04
CA LYS A 3 -2.95 19.47 8.61
C LYS A 3 -3.05 18.14 7.85
N PRO A 4 -4.07 17.31 8.14
CA PRO A 4 -4.29 16.10 7.37
C PRO A 4 -4.50 16.47 5.90
N LYS A 5 -3.84 15.71 5.03
CA LYS A 5 -3.98 15.77 3.59
C LYS A 5 -4.75 14.53 3.14
N ASP A 6 -5.49 14.67 2.07
CA ASP A 6 -6.23 13.57 1.48
C ASP A 6 -5.29 12.44 1.04
N GLY A 7 -5.66 11.18 1.32
CA GLY A 7 -4.83 10.01 1.08
C GLY A 7 -4.56 9.76 -0.40
N TYR A 8 -5.57 9.98 -1.25
CA TYR A 8 -5.44 9.84 -2.70
C TYR A 8 -4.49 10.88 -3.27
N ALA A 9 -4.60 12.14 -2.85
CA ALA A 9 -3.68 13.20 -3.26
C ALA A 9 -2.23 12.93 -2.85
N ILE A 10 -2.01 12.35 -1.67
CA ILE A 10 -0.66 11.91 -1.23
C ILE A 10 -0.14 10.80 -2.14
N PHE A 11 -0.97 9.79 -2.44
CA PHE A 11 -0.59 8.67 -3.29
C PHE A 11 -0.24 9.11 -4.71
N GLN A 12 -1.04 10.00 -5.31
CA GLN A 12 -0.74 10.58 -6.63
C GLN A 12 0.56 11.39 -6.63
N ALA A 13 0.83 12.14 -5.57
CA ALA A 13 2.10 12.85 -5.44
C ALA A 13 3.29 11.88 -5.34
N ALA A 14 3.15 10.80 -4.58
CA ALA A 14 4.18 9.76 -4.45
C ALA A 14 4.45 9.03 -5.78
N GLN A 15 3.40 8.69 -6.55
CA GLN A 15 3.54 8.07 -7.87
C GLN A 15 4.35 8.90 -8.86
N LYS A 16 4.26 10.23 -8.80
CA LYS A 16 5.06 11.13 -9.64
C LYS A 16 6.55 11.11 -9.29
N ILE A 17 6.90 10.64 -8.10
CA ILE A 17 8.28 10.56 -7.62
C ILE A 17 8.85 9.17 -7.90
N ALA A 18 8.12 8.11 -7.57
CA ALA A 18 8.57 6.73 -7.75
C ALA A 18 7.40 5.75 -7.97
N PRO A 19 7.62 4.68 -8.76
CA PRO A 19 6.61 3.64 -8.99
C PRO A 19 6.44 2.67 -7.80
N ASN A 20 7.40 2.65 -6.86
CA ASN A 20 7.37 1.77 -5.70
C ASN A 20 6.98 2.60 -4.47
N ILE A 21 5.79 2.34 -3.93
CA ILE A 21 5.22 3.15 -2.85
C ILE A 21 4.90 2.21 -1.68
N ILE A 22 5.19 2.68 -0.47
CA ILE A 22 4.82 1.99 0.77
C ILE A 22 4.03 2.98 1.62
N MET A 23 2.83 2.60 2.03
CA MET A 23 1.96 3.42 2.87
C MET A 23 1.64 2.69 4.16
N PHE A 24 1.89 3.34 5.30
CA PHE A 24 1.35 2.88 6.58
C PHE A 24 -0.03 3.51 6.81
N LEU A 25 -1.02 2.66 7.06
CA LEU A 25 -2.42 3.01 7.13
C LEU A 25 -3.01 2.62 8.50
N PRO A 26 -3.94 3.41 9.05
CA PRO A 26 -4.68 3.02 10.25
C PRO A 26 -5.40 1.68 10.07
N ARG A 27 -5.56 0.94 11.17
CA ARG A 27 -6.35 -0.32 11.17
C ARG A 27 -7.83 -0.16 10.79
N THR A 28 -8.31 1.08 10.68
CA THR A 28 -9.69 1.43 10.29
C THR A 28 -9.82 1.73 8.80
N THR A 29 -8.71 1.66 8.04
CA THR A 29 -8.75 1.90 6.60
C THR A 29 -9.54 0.80 5.90
N GLU A 30 -10.40 1.22 4.98
CA GLU A 30 -11.19 0.34 4.15
C GLU A 30 -10.30 -0.15 2.98
N MET A 31 -10.19 -1.47 2.81
CA MET A 31 -9.20 -2.06 1.90
C MET A 31 -9.57 -1.89 0.43
N SER A 32 -10.87 -1.83 0.08
CA SER A 32 -11.28 -1.59 -1.30
C SER A 32 -10.82 -0.22 -1.82
N GLN A 33 -10.78 0.80 -0.96
CA GLN A 33 -10.22 2.11 -1.28
C GLN A 33 -8.71 2.05 -1.56
N VAL A 34 -7.97 1.16 -0.88
CA VAL A 34 -6.53 0.98 -1.09
C VAL A 34 -6.27 0.22 -2.38
N GLU A 35 -7.09 -0.79 -2.69
CA GLU A 35 -7.04 -1.53 -3.94
C GLU A 35 -7.38 -0.62 -5.14
N GLU A 36 -8.34 0.29 -4.98
CA GLU A 36 -8.69 1.29 -5.99
C GLU A 36 -7.49 2.18 -6.37
N LEU A 37 -6.58 2.49 -5.43
CA LEU A 37 -5.35 3.23 -5.72
C LEU A 37 -4.46 2.50 -6.74
N SER A 38 -4.34 1.18 -6.60
CA SER A 38 -3.58 0.33 -7.53
C SER A 38 -4.22 0.34 -8.93
N TRP A 39 -5.53 0.11 -9.00
CA TRP A 39 -6.28 0.04 -10.25
C TRP A 39 -6.33 1.35 -11.02
N LEU A 40 -6.46 2.49 -10.32
CA LEU A 40 -6.52 3.82 -10.94
C LEU A 40 -5.14 4.36 -11.37
N SER A 41 -4.06 3.64 -11.04
CA SER A 41 -2.71 4.02 -11.48
C SER A 41 -2.51 3.70 -12.97
N CYS A 42 -1.63 4.43 -13.63
CA CYS A 42 -1.32 4.22 -15.05
C CYS A 42 0.21 4.10 -15.26
N PRO A 43 0.74 2.88 -15.50
CA PRO A 43 0.01 1.59 -15.53
C PRO A 43 -0.50 1.18 -14.13
N PRO A 44 -1.47 0.24 -14.03
CA PRO A 44 -1.87 -0.33 -12.76
C PRO A 44 -0.68 -0.90 -12.01
N LEU A 45 -0.65 -0.72 -10.68
CA LEU A 45 0.47 -1.16 -9.84
C LEU A 45 0.11 -2.47 -9.13
N ASP A 46 1.05 -3.41 -9.05
CA ASP A 46 0.89 -4.57 -8.16
C ASP A 46 0.66 -4.09 -6.71
N PHE A 47 -0.13 -4.84 -5.94
CA PHE A 47 -0.53 -4.46 -4.59
C PHE A 47 -0.47 -5.65 -3.64
N GLU A 48 0.18 -5.46 -2.50
CA GLU A 48 0.12 -6.37 -1.35
C GLU A 48 -0.11 -5.58 -0.05
N SER A 49 -0.71 -6.23 0.95
CA SER A 49 -0.95 -5.62 2.25
C SER A 49 -0.51 -6.53 3.39
N GLU A 50 0.06 -5.93 4.43
CA GLU A 50 0.55 -6.58 5.64
C GLU A 50 -0.13 -6.00 6.87
N GLU A 51 -0.72 -6.85 7.69
CA GLU A 51 -1.31 -6.45 8.97
C GLU A 51 -0.24 -6.33 10.07
N ASN A 52 -0.20 -5.19 10.75
CA ASN A 52 0.76 -4.94 11.82
C ASN A 52 0.13 -5.21 13.19
N TYR A 53 0.69 -6.18 13.92
CA TYR A 53 0.24 -6.55 15.26
C TYR A 53 1.25 -6.14 16.34
N ILE A 54 0.75 -5.60 17.45
CA ILE A 54 1.52 -5.40 18.68
C ILE A 54 0.77 -6.09 19.81
N ASN A 55 1.43 -7.03 20.50
CA ASN A 55 0.81 -7.85 21.57
C ASN A 55 -0.51 -8.48 21.11
N HIS A 56 -0.51 -9.13 19.95
CA HIS A 56 -1.68 -9.77 19.33
C HIS A 56 -2.84 -8.82 18.98
N ARG A 57 -2.62 -7.50 19.01
CA ARG A 57 -3.63 -6.51 18.63
C ARG A 57 -3.24 -5.80 17.33
N LEU A 58 -4.16 -5.81 16.36
CA LEU A 58 -4.02 -5.07 15.10
C LEU A 58 -3.86 -3.55 15.38
N LYS A 59 -2.81 -2.96 14.82
CA LYS A 59 -2.46 -1.54 14.95
C LYS A 59 -2.58 -0.77 13.66
N GLY A 60 -2.28 -1.40 12.54
CA GLY A 60 -2.33 -0.77 11.23
C GLY A 60 -2.06 -1.76 10.12
N ILE A 61 -2.03 -1.25 8.90
CA ILE A 61 -1.81 -2.01 7.69
C ILE A 61 -0.68 -1.32 6.94
N THR A 62 0.29 -2.09 6.44
CA THR A 62 1.29 -1.59 5.49
C THR A 62 0.87 -2.02 4.10
N ALA A 63 0.62 -1.05 3.23
CA ALA A 63 0.27 -1.26 1.83
C ALA A 63 1.51 -1.06 0.96
N TYR A 64 1.84 -2.06 0.14
CA TYR A 64 2.97 -2.07 -0.77
C TYR A 64 2.47 -1.99 -2.21
N PHE A 65 3.05 -1.11 -3.02
CA PHE A 65 2.67 -0.90 -4.42
C PHE A 65 3.87 -1.04 -5.37
N GLY A 66 3.59 -1.54 -6.57
CA GLY A 66 4.61 -1.78 -7.61
C GLY A 66 5.53 -2.92 -7.22
N LYS A 67 6.83 -2.80 -7.50
CA LYS A 67 7.80 -3.87 -7.17
C LYS A 67 8.01 -4.06 -5.67
N ALA A 68 7.56 -3.11 -4.85
CA ALA A 68 7.56 -3.28 -3.40
C ALA A 68 6.55 -4.34 -2.94
N ALA A 69 5.52 -4.61 -3.73
CA ALA A 69 4.55 -5.66 -3.47
C ALA A 69 5.11 -7.07 -3.74
N THR A 70 6.28 -7.18 -4.38
CA THR A 70 6.84 -8.49 -4.72
C THR A 70 7.60 -9.08 -3.53
N SER A 71 6.96 -9.99 -2.80
CA SER A 71 7.66 -10.86 -1.86
C SER A 71 8.65 -11.80 -2.60
N PRO A 72 9.87 -12.05 -2.07
CA PRO A 72 10.76 -13.09 -2.60
C PRO A 72 10.12 -14.49 -2.66
N SER A 73 9.10 -14.76 -1.83
CA SER A 73 8.38 -16.04 -1.81
C SER A 73 7.29 -16.18 -2.88
N ALA A 74 6.92 -15.09 -3.57
CA ALA A 74 6.06 -15.15 -4.75
C ALA A 74 6.80 -15.77 -5.95
N LEU A 75 8.12 -15.57 -6.05
CA LEU A 75 8.97 -16.17 -7.09
C LEU A 75 9.14 -17.69 -6.93
N SER A 76 9.08 -18.23 -5.71
CA SER A 76 9.20 -19.67 -5.47
C SER A 76 7.95 -20.49 -5.80
N LYS A 77 6.83 -19.84 -6.15
CA LYS A 77 5.57 -20.52 -6.54
C LYS A 77 5.42 -20.70 -8.05
N LEU A 78 6.42 -20.27 -8.84
CA LEU A 78 6.44 -20.33 -10.30
C LEU A 78 7.42 -21.39 -10.85
N GLY A 79 7.99 -22.24 -10.00
CA GLY A 79 8.93 -23.31 -10.34
C GLY A 79 8.38 -24.70 -10.04
#